data_AF-A0A8H1LPN4-F1
#
_entry.id   AF-A0A8H1LPN4-F1
#
_cell.length_a   1.000
_cell.length_b   1.000
_cell.length_c   1.000
_cell.angle_alpha   90.00
_cell.angle_beta   90.00
_cell.angle_gamma   90.00
#
_symmetry.space_group_name_H-M   'P 1'
#
loop_
_entity.id
_entity.type
_entity.pdbx_description
1 polymer ?
#
loop_
_entity_poly.entity_id
_entity_poly.type
_entity_poly.pdbx_seq_one_letter_code
_entity_poly.pdbx_strand_id
1 'polypeptide(L)'
;MARNTLEAWIPEEWETSRVVQSITQISAVESLASRIPMGSDTKHVPRTAGMGVDVVAKGGAYGEDTSLNDEVLLSAIKFGKAARIAEEDIDDSVANVIEAKMIGWGKSYAKMIDNASLAVSAAANGTTVPFTSLYQLLNTTDATLSYTGGTNIVTAASTGAPTYSEFSTAIAKVEGGDYFDPGNMVAIAHPAFRASLRGVLDGQQRPIFNENGAGTPDTIFGVEVRWSLGA
;
A
#
# COMPACT_ATOMS: atom_id res chain seq x y z
N MET A 1 -20.37 -33.80 26.91
CA MET A 1 -21.30 -33.57 25.78
C MET A 1 -20.47 -32.97 24.66
N ALA A 2 -20.37 -33.61 23.49
CA ALA A 2 -19.59 -33.09 22.37
C ALA A 2 -20.32 -31.88 21.77
N ARG A 3 -19.66 -30.71 21.77
CA ARG A 3 -20.20 -29.48 21.19
C ARG A 3 -20.21 -29.63 19.68
N ASN A 4 -21.40 -29.65 19.07
CA ASN A 4 -21.53 -29.60 17.63
C ASN A 4 -21.22 -28.16 17.17
N THR A 5 -20.02 -27.93 16.64
CA THR A 5 -19.56 -26.60 16.21
C THR A 5 -19.92 -26.36 14.75
N LEU A 6 -20.95 -25.54 14.53
CA LEU A 6 -21.40 -25.07 13.21
C LEU A 6 -20.73 -23.74 12.80
N GLU A 7 -19.62 -23.39 13.46
CA GLU A 7 -18.89 -22.12 13.28
C GLU A 7 -18.52 -21.88 11.81
N ALA A 8 -18.16 -22.93 11.06
CA ALA A 8 -17.82 -22.84 9.63
C ALA A 8 -19.01 -22.50 8.71
N TRP A 9 -20.25 -22.56 9.19
CA TRP A 9 -21.46 -22.28 8.40
C TRP A 9 -22.09 -20.93 8.74
N ILE A 10 -21.55 -20.22 9.74
CA ILE A 10 -21.96 -18.86 10.09
C ILE A 10 -21.07 -17.92 9.27
N PRO A 11 -21.60 -17.17 8.29
CA PRO A 11 -20.82 -16.18 7.57
C PRO A 11 -20.34 -15.12 8.56
N GLU A 12 -19.02 -15.02 8.75
CA GLU A 12 -18.45 -14.21 9.84
C GLU A 12 -18.58 -12.72 9.59
N GLU A 13 -18.49 -12.23 8.34
CA GLU A 13 -18.84 -10.85 7.94
C GLU A 13 -19.20 -10.74 6.44
N TRP A 14 -20.15 -9.86 6.08
CA TRP A 14 -20.52 -9.54 4.69
C TRP A 14 -19.71 -8.35 4.16
N GLU A 15 -19.54 -8.22 2.84
CA GLU A 15 -18.96 -7.00 2.20
C GLU A 15 -19.76 -5.71 2.51
N THR A 16 -21.02 -5.87 2.91
CA THR A 16 -21.91 -4.80 3.40
C THR A 16 -21.74 -4.51 4.89
N SER A 17 -20.88 -5.26 5.61
CA SER A 17 -20.52 -5.01 7.00
C SER A 17 -19.86 -3.63 7.12
N ARG A 18 -20.32 -2.85 8.10
CA ARG A 18 -19.74 -1.52 8.40
C ARG A 18 -18.26 -1.62 8.75
N VAL A 19 -17.81 -2.76 9.25
CA VAL A 19 -16.40 -3.03 9.57
C VAL A 19 -15.59 -3.15 8.28
N VAL A 20 -16.02 -3.98 7.33
CA VAL A 20 -15.37 -4.14 6.01
C VAL A 20 -15.36 -2.82 5.23
N GLN A 21 -16.47 -2.09 5.21
CA GLN A 21 -16.54 -0.77 4.57
C GLN A 21 -15.58 0.24 5.22
N SER A 22 -15.40 0.19 6.54
CA SER A 22 -14.45 1.07 7.22
C SER A 22 -12.99 0.70 6.90
N ILE A 23 -12.70 -0.58 6.63
CA ILE A 23 -11.38 -1.04 6.23
C ILE A 23 -11.08 -0.52 4.82
N THR A 24 -11.98 -0.73 3.85
CA THR A 24 -11.76 -0.30 2.46
C THR A 24 -11.70 1.22 2.29
N GLN A 25 -12.38 1.97 3.16
CA GLN A 25 -12.29 3.45 3.17
C GLN A 25 -10.99 3.98 3.77
N ILE A 26 -10.39 3.26 4.71
CA ILE A 26 -9.21 3.74 5.46
C ILE A 26 -7.91 3.21 4.87
N SER A 27 -7.91 1.96 4.37
CA SER A 27 -6.73 1.30 3.83
C SER A 27 -6.61 1.49 2.32
N ALA A 28 -5.51 2.09 1.89
CA ALA A 28 -5.13 2.18 0.49
C ALA A 28 -4.65 0.82 -0.03
N VAL A 29 -3.95 0.03 0.79
CA VAL A 29 -3.40 -1.26 0.35
C VAL A 29 -4.51 -2.27 0.10
N GLU A 30 -5.48 -2.41 1.01
CA GLU A 30 -6.60 -3.35 0.85
C GLU A 30 -7.53 -2.99 -0.32
N SER A 31 -7.60 -1.72 -0.71
CA SER A 31 -8.47 -1.27 -1.80
C SER A 31 -7.80 -1.33 -3.17
N LEU A 32 -6.47 -1.19 -3.24
CA LEU A 32 -5.73 -1.12 -4.50
C LEU A 32 -4.99 -2.42 -4.85
N ALA A 33 -4.55 -3.18 -3.84
CA ALA A 33 -3.73 -4.36 -4.08
C ALA A 33 -4.56 -5.55 -4.58
N SER A 34 -3.93 -6.41 -5.38
CA SER A 34 -4.55 -7.66 -5.84
C SER A 34 -4.59 -8.70 -4.71
N ARG A 35 -5.78 -9.25 -4.44
CA ARG A 35 -5.93 -10.35 -3.47
C ARG A 35 -5.51 -11.68 -4.09
N ILE A 36 -4.55 -12.36 -3.45
CA ILE A 36 -4.07 -13.67 -3.90
C ILE A 36 -4.48 -14.72 -2.85
N PRO A 37 -5.44 -15.61 -3.14
CA PRO A 37 -5.79 -16.67 -2.22
C PRO A 37 -4.63 -17.68 -2.11
N MET A 38 -4.35 -18.08 -0.87
CA MET A 38 -3.29 -19.03 -0.50
C MET A 38 -3.89 -20.14 0.38
N GLY A 39 -3.50 -21.38 0.12
CA GLY A 39 -3.85 -22.55 0.95
C GLY A 39 -2.69 -23.03 1.84
N SER A 40 -1.53 -22.40 1.72
CA SER A 40 -0.29 -22.73 2.43
C SER A 40 0.29 -21.48 3.10
N ASP A 41 1.19 -21.67 4.06
CA ASP A 41 1.85 -20.58 4.78
C ASP A 41 2.71 -19.71 3.86
N THR A 42 3.27 -20.30 2.80
CA THR A 42 4.07 -19.60 1.78
C THR A 42 3.63 -19.94 0.36
N LYS A 43 3.83 -19.00 -0.58
CA LYS A 43 3.54 -19.18 -2.01
C LYS A 43 4.54 -18.39 -2.87
N HIS A 44 5.10 -19.06 -3.86
CA HIS A 44 5.94 -18.43 -4.87
C HIS A 44 5.07 -17.88 -6.00
N VAL A 45 5.29 -16.62 -6.38
CA VAL A 45 4.64 -15.98 -7.53
C VAL A 45 5.72 -15.64 -8.56
N PRO A 46 5.73 -16.31 -9.72
CA PRO A 46 6.74 -16.05 -10.75
C PRO A 46 6.54 -14.69 -11.39
N ARG A 47 7.64 -14.02 -11.71
CA ARG A 47 7.71 -12.77 -12.47
C ARG A 47 8.63 -12.97 -13.67
N THR A 48 8.16 -12.57 -14.85
CA THR A 48 8.98 -12.62 -16.05
C THR A 48 9.68 -11.29 -16.29
N ALA A 49 10.94 -11.34 -16.70
CA ALA A 49 11.66 -10.16 -17.18
C ALA A 49 11.28 -9.77 -18.62
N GLY A 50 10.44 -10.58 -19.29
CA GLY A 50 10.16 -10.44 -20.71
C GLY A 50 11.29 -10.99 -21.58
N MET A 51 11.18 -10.77 -22.90
CA MET A 51 12.20 -11.14 -23.88
C MET A 51 12.50 -9.90 -24.75
N GLY A 52 13.78 -9.62 -24.96
CA GLY A 52 14.22 -8.55 -25.85
C GLY A 52 14.01 -8.85 -27.32
N VAL A 53 14.17 -7.83 -28.18
CA VAL A 53 14.14 -7.99 -29.64
C VAL A 53 15.40 -7.36 -30.23
N ASP A 54 16.17 -8.15 -30.95
CA ASP A 54 17.37 -7.70 -31.63
C ASP A 54 17.17 -7.62 -33.15
N VAL A 55 17.82 -6.64 -33.78
CA VAL A 55 17.88 -6.53 -35.24
C VAL A 55 18.94 -7.48 -35.77
N VAL A 56 18.50 -8.59 -36.37
CA VAL A 56 19.39 -9.60 -36.93
C VAL A 56 19.62 -9.36 -38.43
N ALA A 57 20.89 -9.31 -38.83
CA ALA A 57 21.26 -9.17 -40.24
C ALA A 57 20.84 -10.40 -41.06
N LYS A 58 20.58 -10.21 -42.36
CA LYS A 58 20.23 -11.31 -43.27
C LYS A 58 21.36 -12.35 -43.32
N GLY A 59 21.09 -13.56 -42.82
CA GLY A 59 22.05 -14.67 -42.72
C GLY A 59 22.89 -14.69 -41.43
N GLY A 60 22.64 -13.77 -40.49
CA GLY A 60 23.24 -13.79 -39.16
C GLY A 60 22.58 -14.83 -38.24
N ALA A 61 23.31 -15.25 -37.21
CA ALA A 61 22.75 -16.06 -36.13
C ALA A 61 21.83 -15.20 -35.25
N TYR A 62 20.74 -15.81 -34.78
CA TYR A 62 19.87 -15.17 -33.80
C TYR A 62 20.56 -15.13 -32.43
N GLY A 63 20.43 -14.02 -31.72
CA GLY A 63 20.80 -13.94 -30.32
C GLY A 63 19.84 -14.79 -29.48
N GLU A 64 20.35 -15.47 -28.47
CA GLU A 64 19.54 -16.17 -27.47
C GLU A 64 19.18 -15.20 -26.35
N ASP A 65 17.96 -15.33 -25.82
CA ASP A 65 17.52 -14.53 -24.70
C ASP A 65 18.25 -14.97 -23.42
N THR A 66 18.87 -14.01 -22.73
CA THR A 66 19.56 -14.21 -21.45
C THR A 66 18.83 -13.57 -20.28
N SER A 67 17.59 -13.09 -20.48
CA SER A 67 16.79 -12.42 -19.46
C SER A 67 16.49 -13.38 -18.31
N LEU A 68 16.78 -12.96 -17.07
CA LEU A 68 16.56 -13.77 -15.87
C LEU A 68 15.15 -13.53 -15.34
N ASN A 69 14.34 -14.57 -15.34
CA ASN A 69 13.06 -14.56 -14.63
C ASN A 69 13.30 -14.63 -13.11
N ASP A 70 12.41 -14.01 -12.35
CA ASP A 70 12.51 -13.91 -10.89
C ASP A 70 11.22 -14.43 -10.23
N GLU A 71 11.23 -14.61 -8.91
CA GLU A 71 10.06 -14.98 -8.14
C GLU A 71 9.89 -14.11 -6.89
N VAL A 72 8.64 -13.91 -6.49
CA VAL A 72 8.30 -13.27 -5.21
C VAL A 72 7.77 -14.33 -4.27
N LEU A 73 8.40 -14.47 -3.11
CA LEU A 73 7.91 -15.29 -2.01
C LEU A 73 6.88 -14.51 -1.20
N LEU A 74 5.64 -14.99 -1.18
CA LEU A 74 4.60 -14.51 -0.27
C LEU A 74 4.59 -15.37 0.99
N SER A 75 4.61 -14.73 2.16
CA SER A 75 4.50 -15.38 3.47
C SER A 75 3.29 -14.84 4.22
N ALA A 76 2.44 -15.72 4.75
CA ALA A 76 1.25 -15.35 5.48
C ALA A 76 1.59 -14.92 6.93
N ILE A 77 0.98 -13.84 7.41
CA ILE A 77 1.12 -13.35 8.78
C ILE A 77 -0.26 -13.09 9.39
N LYS A 78 -0.45 -13.49 10.65
CA LYS A 78 -1.73 -13.34 11.36
C LYS A 78 -1.80 -12.03 12.13
N PHE A 79 -2.83 -11.24 11.84
CA PHE A 79 -3.24 -10.10 12.68
C PHE A 79 -4.35 -10.52 13.63
N GLY A 80 -4.22 -10.21 14.92
CA GLY A 80 -5.24 -10.58 15.89
C GLY A 80 -5.13 -9.79 17.19
N LYS A 81 -6.27 -9.57 17.85
CA LYS A 81 -6.35 -9.00 19.20
C LYS A 81 -7.64 -9.46 19.87
N ALA A 82 -7.59 -9.77 21.16
CA ALA A 82 -8.77 -10.14 21.95
C ALA A 82 -9.24 -8.97 22.81
N ALA A 83 -10.56 -8.78 22.90
CA ALA A 83 -11.20 -7.91 23.88
C ALA A 83 -11.89 -8.78 24.94
N ARG A 84 -11.76 -8.42 26.21
CA ARG A 84 -12.50 -9.03 27.32
C ARG A 84 -13.50 -8.00 27.83
N ILE A 85 -14.75 -8.42 27.99
CA ILE A 85 -15.86 -7.59 28.45
C ILE A 85 -16.55 -8.39 29.56
N ALA A 86 -16.99 -7.72 30.64
CA ALA A 86 -17.78 -8.37 31.67
C ALA A 86 -19.20 -8.62 31.14
N GLU A 87 -19.82 -9.73 31.54
CA GLU A 87 -21.17 -10.08 31.06
C GLU A 87 -22.21 -9.06 31.55
N GLU A 88 -22.05 -8.53 32.77
CA GLU A 88 -22.91 -7.48 33.33
C GLU A 88 -22.87 -6.16 32.54
N ASP A 89 -21.73 -5.83 31.94
CA ASP A 89 -21.56 -4.63 31.11
C ASP A 89 -22.23 -4.78 29.73
N ILE A 90 -22.47 -6.01 29.26
CA ILE A 90 -23.16 -6.23 27.98
C ILE A 90 -24.66 -5.95 28.15
N ASP A 91 -25.22 -6.35 29.28
CA ASP A 91 -26.66 -6.25 29.55
C ASP A 91 -27.09 -4.85 30.04
N ASP A 92 -26.21 -4.10 30.75
CA ASP A 92 -26.50 -2.74 31.23
C ASP A 92 -26.05 -1.63 30.27
N SER A 93 -25.50 -2.00 29.10
CA SER A 93 -24.98 -0.99 28.17
C SER A 93 -26.08 -0.32 27.34
N VAL A 94 -26.09 1.02 27.38
CA VAL A 94 -26.95 1.88 26.55
C VAL A 94 -26.56 1.82 25.05
N ALA A 95 -25.35 1.36 24.73
CA ALA A 95 -24.85 1.25 23.35
C ALA A 95 -24.31 -0.16 23.06
N ASN A 96 -24.36 -0.60 21.80
CA ASN A 96 -23.79 -1.89 21.41
C ASN A 96 -22.25 -1.85 21.46
N VAL A 97 -21.69 -2.23 22.62
CA VAL A 97 -20.24 -2.21 22.89
C VAL A 97 -19.48 -3.21 22.03
N ILE A 98 -20.11 -4.32 21.63
CA ILE A 98 -19.49 -5.34 20.77
C ILE A 98 -19.28 -4.77 19.38
N GLU A 99 -20.32 -4.21 18.76
CA GLU A 99 -20.22 -3.61 17.43
C GLU A 99 -19.23 -2.43 17.40
N ALA A 100 -19.24 -1.58 18.44
CA ALA A 100 -18.29 -0.49 18.56
C ALA A 100 -16.83 -0.98 18.62
N LYS A 101 -16.56 -2.09 19.32
CA LYS A 101 -15.22 -2.71 19.38
C LYS A 101 -14.84 -3.36 18.06
N MET A 102 -15.76 -4.02 17.35
CA MET A 102 -15.50 -4.60 16.03
C MET A 102 -15.12 -3.53 15.00
N ILE A 103 -15.87 -2.42 14.94
CA ILE A 103 -15.54 -1.28 14.08
C ILE A 103 -14.19 -0.68 14.47
N GLY A 104 -13.93 -0.49 15.76
CA GLY A 104 -12.64 0.01 16.25
C GLY A 104 -11.46 -0.88 15.88
N TRP A 105 -11.66 -2.20 15.91
CA TRP A 105 -10.68 -3.18 15.47
C TRP A 105 -10.43 -3.07 13.96
N GLY A 106 -11.48 -3.02 13.13
CA GLY A 106 -11.34 -2.87 11.67
C GLY A 106 -10.55 -1.62 11.28
N LYS A 107 -10.84 -0.47 11.91
CA LYS A 107 -10.07 0.76 11.71
C LYS A 107 -8.61 0.63 12.13
N SER A 108 -8.33 -0.09 13.21
CA SER A 108 -6.96 -0.30 13.71
C SER A 108 -6.18 -1.24 12.80
N TYR A 109 -6.83 -2.30 12.31
CA TYR A 109 -6.28 -3.22 11.33
C TYR A 109 -5.92 -2.50 10.03
N ALA A 110 -6.84 -1.71 9.47
CA ALA A 110 -6.61 -0.93 8.25
C ALA A 110 -5.38 0.00 8.33
N LYS A 111 -5.18 0.64 9.48
CA LYS A 111 -3.98 1.47 9.72
C LYS A 111 -2.71 0.64 9.84
N MET A 112 -2.78 -0.48 10.56
CA MET A 112 -1.63 -1.35 10.80
C MET A 112 -1.13 -2.00 9.52
N ILE A 113 -2.03 -2.50 8.67
CA ILE A 113 -1.65 -3.15 7.41
C ILE A 113 -1.00 -2.15 6.45
N ASP A 114 -1.57 -0.95 6.30
CA ASP A 114 -0.98 0.08 5.45
C ASP A 114 0.39 0.54 5.96
N ASN A 115 0.53 0.74 7.27
CA ASN A 115 1.80 1.12 7.87
C ASN A 115 2.87 0.06 7.67
N ALA A 116 2.54 -1.20 7.94
CA ALA A 116 3.46 -2.31 7.74
C ALA A 116 3.85 -2.48 6.26
N SER A 117 2.97 -2.13 5.33
CA SER A 117 3.20 -2.22 3.87
C SER A 117 4.01 -1.09 3.30
N LEU A 118 3.79 0.11 3.81
CA LEU A 118 4.30 1.31 3.17
C LEU A 118 5.41 1.93 4.01
N ALA A 119 5.14 2.23 5.28
CA ALA A 119 5.88 3.25 6.02
C ALA A 119 7.02 2.74 6.92
N VAL A 120 7.14 1.43 7.16
CA VAL A 120 8.12 0.92 8.14
C VAL A 120 9.54 0.84 7.55
N SER A 121 10.49 1.62 8.06
CA SER A 121 11.89 1.58 7.64
C SER A 121 12.77 0.59 8.42
N ALA A 122 12.17 -0.41 9.06
CA ALA A 122 12.89 -1.43 9.81
C ALA A 122 12.82 -2.77 9.06
N ALA A 123 13.81 -3.63 9.29
CA ALA A 123 13.82 -4.96 8.70
C ALA A 123 12.65 -5.82 9.23
N ALA A 124 12.05 -6.60 8.33
CA ALA A 124 10.98 -7.52 8.69
C ALA A 124 11.45 -8.56 9.71
N ASN A 125 10.63 -8.80 10.73
CA ASN A 125 10.92 -9.73 11.82
C ASN A 125 9.76 -10.69 12.12
N GLY A 126 8.69 -10.65 11.31
CA GLY A 126 7.50 -11.50 11.44
C GLY A 126 6.64 -11.23 12.68
N THR A 127 6.95 -10.18 13.45
CA THR A 127 6.23 -9.81 14.68
C THR A 127 5.84 -8.33 14.67
N THR A 128 6.69 -7.44 15.18
CA THR A 128 6.43 -6.00 15.22
C THR A 128 6.52 -5.36 13.83
N VAL A 129 7.36 -5.92 12.96
CA VAL A 129 7.49 -5.56 11.55
C VAL A 129 7.14 -6.80 10.74
N PRO A 130 5.87 -6.98 10.39
CA PRO A 130 5.39 -8.26 9.89
C PRO A 130 5.92 -8.57 8.47
N PHE A 131 6.25 -7.56 7.67
CA PHE A 131 6.75 -7.74 6.31
C PHE A 131 7.68 -6.60 5.89
N THR A 132 8.40 -6.81 4.78
CA THR A 132 9.27 -5.79 4.20
C THR A 132 8.41 -4.72 3.55
N SER A 133 8.39 -3.53 4.13
CA SER A 133 7.63 -2.41 3.58
C SER A 133 8.28 -1.84 2.32
N LEU A 134 7.51 -1.03 1.56
CA LEU A 134 8.02 -0.26 0.44
C LEU A 134 9.15 0.69 0.86
N TYR A 135 9.02 1.41 1.97
CA TYR A 135 10.08 2.32 2.43
C TYR A 135 11.36 1.59 2.80
N GLN A 136 11.26 0.42 3.43
CA GLN A 136 12.44 -0.40 3.74
C GLN A 136 13.09 -0.92 2.45
N LEU A 137 12.29 -1.39 1.50
CA LEU A 137 12.77 -1.86 0.20
C LEU A 137 13.53 -0.75 -0.54
N LEU A 138 12.96 0.45 -0.62
CA LEU A 138 13.58 1.57 -1.33
C LEU A 138 14.86 2.09 -0.66
N ASN A 139 15.02 1.91 0.65
CA ASN A 139 16.25 2.26 1.38
C ASN A 139 17.33 1.17 1.32
N THR A 140 17.01 -0.04 0.87
CA THR A 140 17.94 -1.17 0.85
C THR A 140 18.64 -1.25 -0.50
N THR A 141 19.97 -1.30 -0.51
CA THR A 141 20.76 -1.55 -1.72
C THR A 141 20.64 -3.00 -2.15
N ASP A 142 20.35 -3.22 -3.43
CA ASP A 142 20.30 -4.55 -4.05
C ASP A 142 21.27 -4.57 -5.24
N ALA A 143 22.42 -5.23 -5.03
CA ALA A 143 23.46 -5.34 -6.05
C ALA A 143 23.01 -6.19 -7.25
N THR A 144 22.06 -7.11 -7.08
CA THR A 144 21.54 -7.98 -8.14
C THR A 144 20.74 -7.18 -9.15
N LEU A 145 19.94 -6.23 -8.65
CA LEU A 145 19.14 -5.31 -9.47
C LEU A 145 19.91 -4.04 -9.84
N SER A 146 21.20 -3.94 -9.49
CA SER A 146 22.01 -2.72 -9.60
C SER A 146 21.34 -1.48 -8.96
N TYR A 147 20.54 -1.70 -7.93
CA TYR A 147 19.80 -0.66 -7.23
C TYR A 147 20.56 -0.18 -6.00
N THR A 148 20.78 1.14 -5.89
CA THR A 148 21.37 1.75 -4.69
C THR A 148 20.25 2.29 -3.79
N GLY A 149 20.28 1.92 -2.50
CA GLY A 149 19.31 2.37 -1.51
C GLY A 149 19.19 3.90 -1.48
N GLY A 150 17.95 4.39 -1.46
CA GLY A 150 17.63 5.82 -1.48
C GLY A 150 17.58 6.45 -2.87
N THR A 151 17.99 5.75 -3.94
CA THR A 151 17.99 6.31 -5.31
C THR A 151 16.59 6.74 -5.74
N ASN A 152 15.54 6.03 -5.33
CA ASN A 152 14.15 6.36 -5.67
C ASN A 152 13.44 7.21 -4.60
N ILE A 153 14.16 7.73 -3.60
CA ILE A 153 13.60 8.58 -2.55
C ILE A 153 13.93 10.04 -2.87
N VAL A 154 12.94 10.93 -2.72
CA VAL A 154 13.14 12.38 -2.80
C VAL A 154 12.89 12.96 -1.42
N THR A 155 13.90 13.60 -0.86
CA THR A 155 13.81 14.26 0.44
C THR A 155 13.58 15.75 0.24
N ALA A 156 12.56 16.30 0.88
CA ALA A 156 12.35 17.73 0.88
C ALA A 156 13.50 18.44 1.62
N ALA A 157 14.00 19.55 1.07
CA ALA A 157 15.05 20.36 1.67
C ALA A 157 14.60 20.98 3.01
N SER A 158 13.30 21.23 3.16
CA SER A 158 12.68 21.72 4.40
C SER A 158 11.65 20.74 4.92
N THR A 159 11.81 20.33 6.18
CA THR A 159 10.89 19.40 6.85
C THR A 159 9.46 19.94 6.83
N GLY A 160 8.53 19.16 6.29
CA GLY A 160 7.11 19.52 6.24
C GLY A 160 6.75 20.57 5.19
N ALA A 161 7.70 21.03 4.38
CA ALA A 161 7.47 22.03 3.33
C ALA A 161 8.08 21.60 1.99
N PRO A 162 7.61 20.48 1.40
CA PRO A 162 8.02 20.08 0.06
C PRO A 162 7.60 21.13 -0.98
N THR A 163 8.48 21.35 -1.94
CA THR A 163 8.34 22.32 -3.04
C THR A 163 7.80 21.65 -4.30
N TYR A 164 7.29 22.45 -5.23
CA TYR A 164 6.86 21.96 -6.55
C TYR A 164 7.94 21.14 -7.26
N SER A 165 9.20 21.58 -7.20
CA SER A 165 10.33 20.87 -7.82
C SER A 165 10.59 19.50 -7.22
N GLU A 166 10.40 19.32 -5.91
CA GLU A 166 10.58 18.03 -5.25
C GLU A 166 9.47 17.05 -5.62
N PHE A 167 8.24 17.54 -5.77
CA PHE A 167 7.14 16.74 -6.31
C PHE A 167 7.40 16.30 -7.75
N SER A 168 7.83 17.24 -8.60
CA SER A 168 8.14 16.93 -10.00
C SER A 168 9.29 15.92 -10.09
N THR A 169 10.33 16.07 -9.26
CA THR A 169 11.44 15.11 -9.20
C THR A 169 10.97 13.73 -8.75
N ALA A 170 10.06 13.65 -7.79
CA ALA A 170 9.54 12.37 -7.29
C ALA A 170 8.77 11.61 -8.39
N ILE A 171 7.90 12.29 -9.13
CA ILE A 171 7.14 11.68 -10.23
C ILE A 171 8.06 11.30 -11.40
N ALA A 172 9.03 12.16 -11.74
CA ALA A 172 9.99 11.91 -12.82
C ALA A 172 10.78 10.60 -12.64
N LYS A 173 11.03 10.17 -11.39
CA LYS A 173 11.71 8.88 -11.13
C LYS A 173 10.87 7.68 -11.56
N VAL A 174 9.55 7.76 -11.48
CA VAL A 174 8.65 6.70 -11.93
C VAL A 174 8.42 6.80 -13.44
N GLU A 175 8.24 8.01 -13.97
CA GLU A 175 8.07 8.27 -15.40
C GLU A 175 9.23 7.76 -16.26
N GLY A 176 10.45 7.78 -15.72
CA GLY A 176 11.63 7.25 -16.40
C GLY A 176 11.75 5.72 -16.37
N GLY A 177 10.85 5.01 -15.69
CA GLY A 177 10.90 3.56 -15.53
C GLY A 177 9.96 2.80 -16.46
N ASP A 178 10.28 1.52 -16.71
CA ASP A 178 9.53 0.64 -17.62
C ASP A 178 8.09 0.33 -17.16
N TYR A 179 7.77 0.62 -15.89
CA TYR A 179 6.46 0.37 -15.27
C TYR A 179 5.59 1.63 -15.19
N PHE A 180 5.98 2.74 -15.83
CA PHE A 180 5.14 3.93 -15.89
C PHE A 180 3.89 3.68 -16.74
N ASP A 181 2.73 3.72 -16.09
CA ASP A 181 1.44 3.69 -16.76
C ASP A 181 0.56 4.86 -16.24
N PRO A 182 0.35 5.91 -17.04
CA PRO A 182 -0.41 7.08 -16.62
C PRO A 182 -1.89 6.77 -16.33
N GLY A 183 -2.43 5.64 -16.82
CA GLY A 183 -3.82 5.25 -16.59
C GLY A 183 -4.08 4.50 -15.28
N ASN A 184 -3.04 3.84 -14.73
CA ASN A 184 -3.16 2.95 -13.57
C ASN A 184 -2.30 3.38 -12.38
N MET A 185 -1.47 4.41 -12.53
CA MET A 185 -0.62 4.90 -11.46
C MET A 185 -1.40 5.68 -10.41
N VAL A 186 -1.08 5.42 -9.14
CA VAL A 186 -1.69 6.06 -7.98
C VAL A 186 -0.60 6.51 -7.01
N ALA A 187 -0.75 7.70 -6.45
CA ALA A 187 0.08 8.20 -5.36
C ALA A 187 -0.61 7.89 -4.02
N ILE A 188 0.08 7.24 -3.08
CA ILE A 188 -0.45 7.01 -1.73
C ILE A 188 0.19 7.99 -0.76
N ALA A 189 -0.61 8.69 0.04
CA ALA A 189 -0.10 9.68 0.98
C ALA A 189 -0.89 9.75 2.30
N HIS A 190 -0.22 10.18 3.36
CA HIS A 190 -0.86 10.46 4.64
C HIS A 190 -1.73 11.74 4.57
N PRO A 191 -2.95 11.78 5.14
CA PRO A 191 -3.81 12.99 5.10
C PRO A 191 -3.17 14.27 5.62
N ALA A 192 -2.20 14.19 6.55
CA ALA A 192 -1.43 15.34 7.02
C ALA A 192 -0.69 16.07 5.88
N PHE A 193 -0.35 15.33 4.82
CA PHE A 193 0.36 15.83 3.65
C PHE A 193 -0.50 16.74 2.75
N ARG A 194 -1.83 16.78 2.96
CA ARG A 194 -2.74 17.74 2.32
C ARG A 194 -2.36 19.19 2.62
N ALA A 195 -1.88 19.47 3.84
CA ALA A 195 -1.42 20.81 4.19
C ALA A 195 -0.21 21.22 3.33
N SER A 196 0.71 20.28 3.10
CA SER A 196 1.89 20.50 2.25
C SER A 196 1.50 20.76 0.79
N LEU A 197 0.56 20.00 0.22
CA LEU A 197 0.08 20.22 -1.14
C LEU A 197 -0.58 21.59 -1.32
N ARG A 198 -1.42 22.01 -0.37
CA ARG A 198 -2.00 23.36 -0.37
C ARG A 198 -0.96 24.48 -0.23
N GLY A 199 0.14 24.19 0.45
CA GLY A 199 1.24 25.13 0.67
C GLY A 199 2.09 25.39 -0.58
N VAL A 200 1.92 24.61 -1.65
CA VAL A 200 2.62 24.82 -2.92
C VAL A 200 1.87 25.85 -3.76
N LEU A 201 2.43 27.05 -3.83
CA LEU A 201 1.84 28.21 -4.50
C LEU A 201 2.67 28.64 -5.73
N ASP A 202 2.00 29.25 -6.71
CA ASP A 202 2.66 29.91 -7.83
C ASP A 202 3.27 31.27 -7.42
N GLY A 203 3.93 31.95 -8.37
CA GLY A 203 4.52 33.27 -8.14
C GLY A 203 3.52 34.37 -7.76
N GLN A 204 2.22 34.10 -7.88
CA GLN A 204 1.09 34.96 -7.57
C GLN A 204 0.33 34.48 -6.31
N GLN A 205 0.92 33.57 -5.52
CA GLN A 205 0.37 33.01 -4.28
C GLN A 205 -0.91 32.18 -4.48
N ARG A 206 -1.11 31.58 -5.65
CA ARG A 206 -2.24 30.70 -5.94
C ARG A 206 -1.83 29.24 -5.80
N PRO A 207 -2.64 28.38 -5.17
CA PRO A 207 -2.36 26.95 -5.10
C PRO A 207 -2.18 26.35 -6.50
N ILE A 208 -1.09 25.61 -6.69
CA ILE A 208 -0.78 24.95 -7.97
C ILE A 208 -1.54 23.62 -8.09
N PHE A 209 -1.59 22.88 -6.98
CA PHE A 209 -2.34 21.62 -6.93
C PHE A 209 -3.79 21.91 -6.58
N ASN A 210 -4.70 21.39 -7.41
CA ASN A 210 -6.12 21.54 -7.20
C ASN A 210 -6.59 20.55 -6.13
N GLU A 211 -7.09 21.06 -5.00
CA GLU A 211 -8.01 20.30 -4.17
C GLU A 211 -9.34 20.23 -4.90
N ASN A 212 -9.79 19.02 -5.23
CA ASN A 212 -10.93 18.86 -6.11
C ASN A 212 -12.27 18.89 -5.35
N GLY A 213 -13.33 19.33 -6.04
CA GLY A 213 -14.71 19.32 -5.56
C GLY A 213 -15.37 17.94 -5.64
N ALA A 214 -16.62 17.84 -5.16
CA ALA A 214 -17.36 16.59 -5.03
C ALA A 214 -17.35 15.73 -6.32
N GLY A 215 -16.64 14.59 -6.28
CA GLY A 215 -16.63 13.57 -7.33
C GLY A 215 -15.35 13.49 -8.17
N THR A 216 -14.37 14.38 -7.96
CA THR A 216 -13.06 14.32 -8.64
C THR A 216 -11.95 14.05 -7.62
N PRO A 217 -11.06 13.07 -7.85
CA PRO A 217 -9.99 12.75 -6.90
C PRO A 217 -8.93 13.85 -6.83
N ASP A 218 -8.25 13.99 -5.69
CA ASP A 218 -7.07 14.86 -5.57
C ASP A 218 -5.97 14.32 -6.49
N THR A 219 -5.27 15.19 -7.23
CA THR A 219 -4.22 14.75 -8.17
C THR A 219 -2.92 15.54 -8.02
N ILE A 220 -1.81 14.85 -8.24
CA ILE A 220 -0.47 15.44 -8.35
C ILE A 220 0.04 15.14 -9.76
N PHE A 221 0.20 16.16 -10.60
CA PHE A 221 0.57 16.01 -12.01
C PHE A 221 -0.30 15.01 -12.80
N GLY A 222 -1.61 14.98 -12.51
CA GLY A 222 -2.55 14.07 -13.18
C GLY A 222 -2.63 12.66 -12.58
N VAL A 223 -1.80 12.36 -11.56
CA VAL A 223 -1.80 11.08 -10.84
C VAL A 223 -2.75 11.17 -9.66
N GLU A 224 -3.68 10.23 -9.55
CA GLU A 224 -4.66 10.18 -8.45
C GLU A 224 -3.98 9.93 -7.10
N VAL A 225 -4.36 10.72 -6.08
CA VAL A 225 -3.88 10.56 -4.71
C VAL A 225 -4.90 9.77 -3.88
N ARG A 226 -4.44 8.64 -3.32
CA ARG A 226 -5.15 7.85 -2.33
C ARG A 226 -4.64 8.14 -0.93
N TRP A 227 -5.57 8.55 -0.08
CA TRP A 227 -5.27 8.96 1.29
C TRP A 227 -5.36 7.78 2.24
N SER A 228 -4.27 7.51 2.96
CA SER A 228 -4.21 6.46 3.98
C SER A 228 -3.64 6.98 5.29
N LEU A 229 -4.26 6.61 6.41
CA LEU A 229 -3.74 6.93 7.75
C LEU A 229 -2.58 6.03 8.19
N GLY A 230 -2.20 5.02 7.38
CA GLY A 230 -1.06 4.15 7.63
C GLY A 230 0.19 4.51 6.81
N ALA A 231 0.05 5.31 5.75
CA ALA A 231 1.13 5.74 4.88
C ALA A 231 2.11 6.73 5.54
#